data_AF-A0A963JZN7-F1
#
_entry.id   AF-A0A963JZN7-F1
#
_cell.length_a   1.000
_cell.length_b   1.000
_cell.length_c   1.000
_cell.angle_alpha   90.00
_cell.angle_beta   90.00
_cell.angle_gamma   90.00
#
_symmetry.space_group_name_H-M   'P 1'
#
loop_
_entity.id
_entity.type
_entity.pdbx_description
1 polymer ?
#
loop_
_entity_poly.entity_id
_entity_poly.type
_entity_poly.pdbx_seq_one_letter_code
_entity_poly.pdbx_strand_id
1 'polypeptide(L)' 'QRVYTDDRSLDETMTIEDGDLVMVPKGYHPCGTAHGYDLYYLNVMAGPKRAWRINTEECHRWLLT' A
#
# COMPACT_ATOMS: atom_id res chain seq x y z
N GLN A 1 -2.24 5.80 5.44
CA GLN A 1 -1.93 4.56 4.66
C GLN A 1 -2.64 3.38 5.32
N ARG A 2 -3.06 2.36 4.56
CA ARG A 2 -3.65 1.13 5.11
C ARG A 2 -2.86 -0.08 4.63
N VAL A 3 -2.62 -1.08 5.48
CA VAL A 3 -2.00 -2.36 5.10
C VAL A 3 -2.91 -3.50 5.53
N TYR A 4 -3.39 -4.31 4.58
CA TYR A 4 -4.37 -5.37 4.87
C TYR A 4 -4.30 -6.59 3.95
N THR A 5 -4.77 -7.74 4.43
CA THR A 5 -4.91 -8.99 3.65
C THR A 5 -6.37 -9.30 3.30
N ASP A 6 -6.61 -10.19 2.34
CA ASP A 6 -7.96 -10.62 1.95
C ASP A 6 -8.77 -11.16 3.14
N ASP A 7 -8.13 -11.96 3.98
CA ASP A 7 -8.72 -12.58 5.17
C ASP A 7 -8.78 -11.66 6.40
N ARG A 8 -8.26 -10.43 6.29
CA ARG A 8 -8.21 -9.44 7.38
C ARG A 8 -7.40 -9.89 8.60
N SER A 9 -6.56 -10.93 8.48
CA SER A 9 -5.61 -11.32 9.55
C SER A 9 -4.56 -10.24 9.82
N LEU A 10 -4.31 -9.37 8.84
CA LEU A 10 -3.67 -8.08 8.99
C LEU A 10 -4.64 -7.04 8.43
N ASP A 11 -4.95 -5.99 9.20
CA ASP A 11 -5.77 -4.86 8.73
C ASP A 11 -5.52 -3.63 9.60
N GLU A 12 -4.49 -2.86 9.23
CA GLU A 12 -4.08 -1.68 9.99
C GLU A 12 -4.22 -0.42 9.15
N THR A 13 -4.77 0.63 9.74
CA THR A 13 -4.82 1.97 9.15
C THR A 13 -4.01 2.92 10.01
N MET A 14 -3.07 3.61 9.38
CA MET A 14 -2.20 4.58 10.04
C MET A 14 -2.40 5.97 9.46
N THR A 15 -2.47 6.97 10.34
CA THR A 15 -2.16 8.36 10.01
C THR A 15 -0.64 8.48 9.95
N ILE A 16 -0.11 8.94 8.83
CA ILE A 16 1.32 9.08 8.59
C ILE A 16 1.64 10.57 8.37
N GLU A 17 2.80 11.00 8.86
CA GLU A 17 3.32 12.36 8.73
C GLU A 17 4.62 12.38 7.91
N ASP A 18 5.16 13.58 7.68
CA ASP A 18 6.42 13.74 6.96
C ASP A 18 7.58 13.07 7.71
N GLY A 19 8.42 12.34 6.97
CA GLY A 19 9.54 11.58 7.53
C GLY A 19 9.17 10.21 8.11
N ASP A 20 7.89 9.85 8.18
CA ASP A 20 7.47 8.52 8.64
C ASP A 20 7.81 7.41 7.64
N LEU A 21 7.95 6.19 8.17
CA LEU A 21 8.15 4.98 7.39
C LEU A 21 7.06 3.95 7.73
N VAL A 22 6.46 3.38 6.69
CA VAL A 22 5.51 2.27 6.83
C VAL A 22 6.10 0.99 6.25
N MET A 23 6.10 -0.07 7.06
CA MET A 23 6.47 -1.42 6.64
C MET A 23 5.27 -2.15 6.05
N VAL A 24 5.45 -2.76 4.87
CA VAL A 24 4.43 -3.58 4.20
C VAL A 24 4.93 -5.03 4.13
N PRO A 25 4.69 -5.86 5.15
CA PRO A 25 5.18 -7.24 5.18
C PRO A 25 4.41 -8.17 4.24
N LYS A 26 3.12 -7.89 4.01
CA LYS A 26 2.21 -8.62 3.11
C LYS A 26 0.94 -7.81 2.87
N GLY A 27 0.19 -8.21 1.84
CA GLY A 27 -1.15 -7.69 1.56
C GLY A 27 -1.17 -6.41 0.73
N TYR A 28 -2.38 -5.87 0.59
CA TYR A 28 -2.68 -4.63 -0.11
C TYR A 28 -2.27 -3.43 0.74
N HIS A 29 -1.81 -2.37 0.07
CA HIS A 29 -1.22 -1.22 0.75
C HIS A 29 -1.53 0.11 0.05
N PRO A 30 -2.82 0.49 -0.11
CA PRO A 30 -3.18 1.75 -0.71
C PRO A 30 -2.80 2.95 0.18
N CYS A 31 -2.47 4.06 -0.48
CA CYS A 31 -2.29 5.35 0.15
C CYS A 31 -3.45 6.28 -0.22
N GLY A 32 -3.99 6.97 0.78
CA GLY A 32 -4.94 8.07 0.61
C GLY A 32 -4.37 9.30 1.29
N THR A 33 -4.52 10.46 0.66
CA THR A 33 -4.11 11.75 1.22
C THR A 33 -5.35 12.56 1.63
N ALA A 34 -5.20 13.39 2.66
CA ALA A 34 -6.23 14.34 3.04
C ALA A 34 -6.31 15.47 2.00
N HIS A 35 -7.50 16.04 1.81
CA HIS A 35 -7.66 17.20 0.93
C HIS A 35 -6.73 18.33 1.38
N GLY A 36 -5.98 18.90 0.43
CA GLY A 36 -5.13 20.07 0.65
C GLY A 36 -3.68 19.70 0.97
N TYR A 37 -3.37 18.41 1.06
CA TYR A 37 -2.02 17.91 1.24
C TYR A 37 -1.57 17.10 0.02
N ASP A 38 -0.43 17.51 -0.55
CA ASP A 38 0.27 16.71 -1.54
C ASP A 38 0.97 15.53 -0.85
N LEU A 39 0.90 14.36 -1.48
CA LEU A 39 1.51 13.14 -0.97
C LEU A 39 2.71 12.73 -1.84
N TYR A 40 3.88 12.64 -1.22
CA TYR A 40 5.08 12.06 -1.80
C TYR A 40 5.57 10.88 -0.94
N TYR A 41 6.02 9.81 -1.58
CA TYR A 41 6.65 8.68 -0.89
C TYR A 41 7.66 7.97 -1.81
N LEU A 42 8.73 7.46 -1.21
CA LEU A 42 9.75 6.66 -1.87
C LEU A 42 9.60 5.19 -1.48
N ASN A 43 9.47 4.31 -2.48
CA ASN A 43 9.36 2.87 -2.25
C ASN A 43 10.71 2.17 -2.45
N VAL A 44 11.03 1.26 -1.54
CA VAL A 44 12.16 0.34 -1.67
C VAL A 44 11.64 -1.09 -1.51
N MET A 45 11.93 -1.95 -2.48
CA MET A 45 11.58 -3.37 -2.44
C MET A 45 12.78 -4.23 -2.86
N ALA A 46 12.90 -5.38 -2.22
CA ALA A 46 13.88 -6.40 -2.56
C ALA A 46 13.27 -7.80 -2.39
N GLY A 47 13.83 -8.78 -3.09
CA GLY A 47 13.40 -10.17 -3.02
C GLY A 47 14.34 -11.08 -3.82
N PRO A 48 14.19 -12.40 -3.71
CA PRO A 48 15.09 -13.37 -4.35
C PRO A 48 15.09 -13.27 -5.89
N LYS A 49 14.03 -12.71 -6.48
CA LYS A 49 13.94 -12.40 -7.91
C LYS A 49 13.64 -10.92 -8.08
N ARG A 50 14.48 -10.21 -8.84
CA ARG A 50 14.27 -8.80 -9.22
C ARG A 50 13.22 -8.68 -10.32
N ALA A 51 11.95 -8.84 -9.96
CA ALA A 51 10.81 -8.63 -10.85
C ALA A 51 9.65 -8.03 -10.06
N TRP A 52 9.03 -6.98 -10.60
CA TRP A 52 7.85 -6.37 -10.00
C TRP A 52 6.60 -7.00 -10.62
N ARG A 53 5.84 -7.73 -9.80
CA ARG A 53 4.62 -8.44 -10.20
C ARG A 53 3.53 -8.05 -9.22
N ILE A 54 2.45 -7.48 -9.73
CA ILE A 54 1.35 -6.93 -8.93
C ILE A 54 0.11 -7.78 -9.18
N ASN A 55 -0.64 -8.04 -8.11
CA ASN A 55 -1.97 -8.61 -8.19
C ASN A 55 -2.96 -7.61 -7.55
N THR A 56 -3.92 -7.14 -8.33
CA THR A 56 -4.92 -6.17 -7.89
C THR A 56 -6.10 -6.89 -7.25
N GLU A 57 -6.55 -6.38 -6.11
CA GLU A 57 -7.74 -6.86 -5.39
C GLU A 57 -8.95 -6.92 -6.33
N GLU A 58 -9.67 -8.05 -6.31
CA GLU A 58 -10.75 -8.33 -7.26
C GLU A 58 -11.85 -7.28 -7.22
N CYS A 59 -12.25 -6.84 -6.02
CA CYS A 59 -13.30 -5.84 -5.82
C CYS A 59 -12.91 -4.42 -6.31
N HIS A 60 -11.63 -4.17 -6.56
CA HIS A 60 -11.10 -2.89 -7.01
C HIS A 60 -10.54 -2.93 -8.44
N ARG A 61 -10.57 -4.09 -9.10
CA ARG A 61 -9.98 -4.28 -10.44
C ARG A 61 -10.63 -3.42 -11.52
N TRP A 62 -11.88 -3.01 -11.32
CA TRP A 62 -12.60 -2.08 -12.19
C TRP A 62 -11.92 -0.71 -12.32
N LEU A 63 -11.03 -0.33 -11.40
CA LEU A 63 -10.24 0.91 -11.52
C LEU A 63 -9.19 0.85 -12.64
N LEU A 64 -8.90 -0.34 -13.18
CA LEU A 64 -7.88 -0.56 -14.22
C LEU A 64 -8.48 -0.75 -15.62
N THR A 65 -9.79 -0.58 -15.77
CA THR A 65 -10.48 -0.68 -17.07
C THR A 65 -10.58 0.67 -17.75
#